data_AF-A0AAR5QGR8-F1
#
_entry.id   AF-A0AAR5QGR8-F1
#
_cell.length_a   1.000
_cell.length_b   1.000
_cell.length_c   1.000
_cell.angle_alpha   90.00
_cell.angle_beta   90.00
_cell.angle_gamma   90.00
#
_symmetry.space_group_name_H-M   'P 1'
#
loop_
_entity.id
_entity.type
_entity.pdbx_description
1 polymer ?
#
loop_
_entity_poly.entity_id
_entity_poly.type
_entity_poly.pdbx_seq_one_letter_code
_entity_poly.pdbx_strand_id
1 'polypeptide(L)'
;MFIVFQLILRQLTENRMEMAVPATLTIEQQMDRTICKVCSTTFSKFSNLATHVKRKHPVPKKARTGSYVCEECGERFIRLSGLNQHMQKKHPSALERKD
;
A
#
# COMPACT_ATOMS: atom_id res chain seq x y z
N MET A 1 2.55 -24.03 -54.23
CA MET A 1 1.70 -23.61 -53.09
C MET A 1 1.64 -24.62 -51.94
N PHE A 2 1.78 -25.92 -52.18
CA PHE A 2 1.73 -26.94 -51.09
C PHE A 2 2.98 -26.99 -50.20
N ILE A 3 4.19 -26.81 -50.75
CA ILE A 3 5.44 -26.98 -49.99
C ILE A 3 5.67 -25.83 -48.98
N VAL A 4 5.30 -24.60 -49.35
CA VAL A 4 5.42 -23.42 -48.47
C VAL A 4 4.43 -23.52 -47.31
N PHE A 5 3.22 -24.05 -47.54
CA PHE A 5 2.23 -24.26 -46.48
C PHE A 5 2.64 -25.36 -45.49
N GLN A 6 3.26 -26.44 -45.98
CA GLN A 6 3.79 -27.52 -45.13
C GLN A 6 4.97 -27.05 -44.24
N LEU A 7 5.81 -26.13 -44.73
CA LEU A 7 6.88 -25.54 -43.92
C LEU A 7 6.35 -24.53 -42.88
N ILE A 8 5.33 -23.74 -43.21
CA ILE A 8 4.71 -22.80 -42.26
C ILE A 8 4.01 -23.53 -41.11
N LEU A 9 3.33 -24.65 -41.36
CA LEU A 9 2.68 -25.44 -40.31
C LEU A 9 3.68 -26.13 -39.38
N ARG A 10 4.83 -26.59 -39.89
CA ARG A 10 5.91 -27.20 -39.07
C ARG A 10 6.59 -26.20 -38.13
N GLN A 11 6.64 -24.91 -38.50
CA GLN A 11 7.20 -23.85 -37.64
C GLN A 11 6.23 -23.34 -36.57
N LEU A 12 4.93 -23.68 -36.65
CA LEU A 12 3.92 -23.27 -35.67
C LEU A 12 3.69 -24.31 -34.57
N THR A 13 4.17 -25.55 -34.72
CA THR A 13 3.95 -26.63 -33.74
C THR A 13 5.20 -27.03 -32.93
N GLU A 14 6.40 -26.58 -33.32
CA GLU A 14 7.67 -27.08 -32.75
C GLU A 14 8.44 -26.05 -31.89
N ASN A 15 7.84 -24.91 -31.55
CA ASN A 15 8.42 -23.95 -30.59
C ASN A 15 7.60 -23.84 -29.29
N ARG A 16 7.09 -24.99 -28.84
CA ARG A 16 6.58 -25.20 -27.49
C ARG A 16 7.75 -25.63 -26.61
N MET A 17 8.59 -24.68 -26.21
CA MET A 17 9.52 -24.91 -25.10
C MET A 17 8.68 -24.94 -23.82
N GLU A 18 8.30 -26.14 -23.43
CA GLU A 18 7.70 -26.45 -22.14
C GLU A 18 8.68 -26.05 -21.04
N MET A 19 8.45 -24.90 -20.40
CA MET A 19 8.93 -24.72 -19.04
C MET A 19 7.94 -25.43 -18.14
N ALA A 20 8.29 -26.66 -17.77
CA ALA A 20 7.72 -27.34 -16.63
C ALA A 20 7.99 -26.48 -15.39
N VAL A 21 7.02 -25.61 -15.05
CA VAL A 21 6.99 -24.97 -13.74
C VAL A 21 6.63 -26.08 -12.75
N PRO A 22 7.53 -26.46 -11.82
CA PRO A 22 7.21 -27.50 -10.86
C PRO A 22 6.00 -27.05 -10.05
N ALA A 23 5.06 -27.97 -9.90
CA ALA A 23 3.79 -27.85 -9.22
C ALA A 23 3.96 -27.55 -7.71
N THR A 24 4.37 -26.34 -7.38
CA THR A 24 4.27 -25.77 -6.04
C THR A 24 3.40 -24.53 -6.12
N LEU A 25 2.09 -24.76 -6.23
CA LEU A 25 1.02 -23.94 -5.67
C LEU A 25 1.36 -22.46 -5.48
N THR A 26 1.19 -21.67 -6.55
CA THR A 26 0.99 -20.21 -6.42
C THR A 26 -0.31 -19.97 -5.67
N ILE A 27 -0.22 -19.95 -4.35
CA ILE A 27 -1.27 -19.49 -3.45
C ILE A 27 -1.33 -17.97 -3.56
N GLU A 28 -2.38 -17.51 -4.24
CA GLU A 28 -3.15 -16.29 -4.00
C GLU A 28 -2.43 -14.94 -4.17
N GLN A 29 -2.93 -14.19 -5.16
CA GLN A 29 -2.84 -12.74 -5.25
C GLN A 29 -3.38 -12.10 -3.95
N GLN A 30 -2.52 -11.92 -2.95
CA GLN A 30 -2.77 -11.06 -1.81
C GLN A 30 -1.62 -10.07 -1.74
N MET A 31 -1.95 -8.79 -1.97
CA MET A 31 -1.11 -7.64 -1.65
C MET A 31 -0.55 -7.83 -0.23
N ASP A 32 0.69 -8.33 -0.14
CA ASP A 32 1.20 -8.93 1.09
C ASP A 32 1.41 -7.85 2.16
N ARG A 33 0.39 -7.71 3.02
CA ARG A 33 0.42 -6.82 4.18
C ARG A 33 1.36 -7.33 5.28
N THR A 34 2.03 -8.44 5.06
CA THR A 34 2.89 -9.11 6.04
C THR A 34 4.34 -9.24 5.59
N ILE A 35 4.69 -8.81 4.38
CA ILE A 35 6.09 -8.65 3.94
C ILE A 35 6.61 -7.24 4.23
N CYS A 36 7.83 -7.18 4.78
CA CYS A 36 8.59 -5.94 4.86
C CYS A 36 9.12 -5.54 3.49
N LYS A 37 8.69 -4.39 2.98
CA LYS A 37 9.18 -3.88 1.68
C LYS A 37 10.61 -3.35 1.70
N VAL A 38 11.23 -3.23 2.88
CA VAL A 38 12.60 -2.73 3.04
C VAL A 38 13.62 -3.88 3.03
N CYS A 39 13.29 -5.03 3.61
CA CYS A 39 14.21 -6.17 3.74
C CYS A 39 13.60 -7.52 3.34
N SER A 40 12.39 -7.51 2.76
CA SER A 40 11.65 -8.68 2.25
C SER A 40 11.35 -9.78 3.28
N THR A 41 11.49 -9.49 4.58
CA THR A 41 11.13 -10.44 5.64
C THR A 41 9.61 -10.61 5.71
N THR A 42 9.16 -11.86 5.73
CA THR A 42 7.74 -12.21 5.84
C THR A 42 7.36 -12.44 7.30
N PHE A 43 6.19 -11.94 7.70
CA PHE A 43 5.64 -12.10 9.04
C PHE A 43 4.31 -12.84 8.98
N SER A 44 3.88 -13.46 10.07
CA SER A 44 2.55 -14.10 10.14
C SER A 44 1.42 -13.11 10.40
N LYS A 45 1.72 -11.88 10.82
CA LYS A 45 0.75 -10.84 11.19
C LYS A 45 1.26 -9.44 10.84
N PHE A 46 0.34 -8.54 10.46
CA PHE A 46 0.64 -7.13 10.19
C PHE A 46 1.22 -6.42 11.43
N SER A 47 0.73 -6.73 12.64
CA SER A 47 1.23 -6.14 13.89
C SER A 47 2.73 -6.41 14.12
N ASN A 48 3.19 -7.60 13.72
CA ASN A 48 4.58 -8.00 13.84
C ASN A 48 5.43 -7.27 12.81
N LEU A 49 4.96 -7.16 11.56
CA LEU A 49 5.59 -6.34 10.54
C LEU A 49 5.69 -4.87 10.97
N ALA A 50 4.61 -4.28 11.48
CA ALA A 50 4.59 -2.89 11.94
C ALA A 50 5.61 -2.63 13.05
N THR A 51 5.72 -3.57 14.01
CA THR A 51 6.72 -3.51 15.07
C THR A 51 8.13 -3.68 14.52
N HIS A 52 8.35 -4.60 13.59
CA HIS A 52 9.62 -4.81 12.91
C HIS A 52 10.07 -3.54 12.19
N VAL A 53 9.22 -2.94 11.34
CA VAL A 53 9.53 -1.70 10.63
C VAL A 53 9.87 -0.59 11.62
N LYS A 54 9.08 -0.40 12.68
CA LYS A 54 9.35 0.62 13.70
C LYS A 54 10.70 0.46 14.39
N ARG A 55 11.18 -0.78 14.60
CA ARG A 55 12.42 -1.07 15.35
C ARG A 55 13.66 -1.19 14.46
N LYS A 56 13.53 -1.75 13.26
CA LYS A 56 14.64 -2.09 12.35
C LYS A 56 14.76 -1.13 11.17
N HIS A 57 13.66 -0.50 10.79
CA HIS A 57 13.60 0.50 9.72
C HIS A 57 12.95 1.78 10.25
N PRO A 58 13.54 2.43 11.28
CA PRO A 58 13.00 3.67 11.82
C PRO A 58 13.02 4.73 10.72
N VAL A 59 11.88 4.92 10.06
CA VAL A 59 11.71 6.06 9.17
C VAL A 59 11.64 7.29 10.06
N PRO A 60 12.52 8.30 9.88
CA PRO A 60 12.40 9.55 10.59
C PRO A 60 11.00 10.07 10.30
N LYS A 61 10.14 10.04 11.32
CA LYS A 61 8.84 10.67 11.23
C LYS A 61 9.17 12.13 11.03
N LYS A 62 9.03 12.64 9.80
CA LYS A 62 8.87 14.08 9.59
C LYS A 62 7.86 14.46 10.66
N ALA A 63 8.27 15.32 11.60
CA ALA A 63 7.37 15.84 12.61
C ALA A 63 6.11 16.22 11.84
N ARG A 64 4.91 15.83 12.32
CA ARG A 64 3.68 16.25 11.66
C ARG A 64 3.66 17.78 11.77
N THR A 65 4.25 18.46 10.81
CA THR A 65 4.38 19.92 10.74
C THR A 65 3.11 20.54 10.17
N GLY A 66 2.14 19.71 9.77
CA GLY A 66 0.75 20.15 9.59
C GLY A 66 0.12 20.42 10.95
N SER A 67 0.37 21.61 11.50
CA SER A 67 -0.46 22.14 12.57
C SER A 67 -1.84 22.42 11.99
N TYR A 68 -2.88 21.83 12.55
CA TYR A 68 -4.27 22.18 12.29
C TYR A 68 -4.59 23.41 13.12
N VAL A 69 -5.00 24.51 12.49
CA VAL A 69 -5.26 25.78 13.17
C VAL A 69 -6.76 25.97 13.26
N CYS A 70 -7.26 26.36 14.43
CA CYS A 70 -8.63 26.84 14.56
C CYS A 70 -8.76 28.21 13.90
N GLU A 71 -9.68 28.37 12.96
CA GLU A 71 -9.89 29.65 12.27
C GLU A 71 -10.59 30.69 13.17
N GLU A 72 -11.33 30.24 14.17
CA GLU A 72 -12.06 31.11 15.11
C GLU A 72 -11.16 31.72 16.20
N CYS A 73 -10.16 30.97 16.68
CA CYS A 73 -9.31 31.42 17.80
C CYS A 73 -7.79 31.30 17.57
N GLY A 74 -7.36 30.74 16.43
CA GLY A 74 -5.95 30.59 16.08
C GLY A 74 -5.21 29.46 16.82
N GLU A 75 -5.90 28.68 17.66
CA GLU A 75 -5.27 27.61 18.44
C GLU A 75 -4.74 26.49 17.53
N ARG A 76 -3.53 25.99 17.82
CA ARG A 76 -2.81 25.02 16.97
C ARG A 76 -2.85 23.62 17.55
N PHE A 77 -3.19 22.65 16.71
CA PHE A 77 -3.31 21.24 17.06
C PHE A 77 -2.40 20.37 16.20
N ILE A 78 -1.79 19.34 16.79
CA ILE A 78 -0.92 18.38 16.09
C ILE A 78 -1.75 17.36 15.27
N ARG A 79 -3.05 17.23 15.56
CA ARG A 79 -3.96 16.26 14.94
C ARG A 79 -5.32 16.90 14.66
N LEU A 80 -5.94 16.54 13.54
CA LEU A 80 -7.29 16.96 13.17
C LEU A 80 -8.33 16.61 14.23
N SER A 81 -8.20 15.45 14.89
CA SER A 81 -9.10 15.03 15.96
C SER A 81 -9.10 15.98 17.16
N GLY A 82 -7.95 16.62 17.46
CA GLY A 82 -7.83 17.62 18.52
C GLY A 82 -8.57 18.91 18.14
N LEU A 83 -8.39 19.38 16.91
CA LEU A 83 -9.14 20.53 16.38
C LEU A 83 -10.65 20.26 16.36
N ASN A 84 -11.09 19.09 15.91
CA ASN A 84 -12.52 18.78 15.83
C ASN A 84 -13.19 18.75 17.21
N GLN A 85 -12.52 18.18 18.22
CA GLN A 85 -13.01 18.23 19.60
C GLN A 85 -13.01 19.67 20.15
N HIS A 86 -11.98 20.45 19.84
CA HIS A 86 -11.92 21.85 20.20
C HIS A 86 -13.12 22.62 19.60
N MET A 87 -13.39 22.47 18.31
CA MET A 87 -14.54 23.09 17.65
C MET A 87 -15.84 22.67 18.34
N GLN A 88 -16.09 21.38 18.54
CA GLN A 88 -17.31 20.91 19.22
C GLN A 88 -17.51 21.48 20.63
N LYS A 89 -16.44 21.77 21.37
CA LYS A 89 -16.52 22.24 22.77
C LYS A 89 -16.46 23.76 22.91
N LYS A 90 -15.72 24.44 22.04
CA LYS A 90 -15.37 25.86 22.15
C LYS A 90 -16.02 26.72 21.07
N HIS A 91 -16.29 26.13 19.92
CA HIS A 91 -16.98 26.76 18.78
C HIS A 91 -18.12 25.85 18.30
N PRO A 92 -19.16 25.61 19.13
CA PRO A 92 -20.32 24.80 18.74
C PRO A 92 -21.21 25.58 17.77
N SER A 93 -20.65 25.95 16.61
CA SER A 93 -21.39 26.47 15.46
C SER A 93 -21.58 25.32 14.46
N ALA A 94 -22.80 25.25 13.91
CA ALA A 94 -23.22 24.23 12.98
C ALA A 94 -22.24 24.12 11.80
N LEU A 95 -21.98 22.87 11.43
CA LEU A 95 -21.18 22.44 10.28
C LEU A 95 -21.44 23.32 9.04
N GLU A 96 -20.56 24.28 8.77
CA GLU A 96 -20.41 24.85 7.43
C GLU A 96 -18.94 24.77 7.03
N ARG A 97 -18.59 23.67 6.35
CA ARG A 97 -17.50 23.69 5.39
C ARG A 97 -18.15 23.82 4.02
N LYS A 98 -18.16 25.06 3.52
CA LYS A 98 -18.43 25.41 2.12
C LYS A 98 -17.40 24.72 1.21
N ASP A 99 -17.88 24.42 0.00
CA ASP A 99 -17.33 23.58 -1.08
C ASP A 99 -15.82 23.63 -1.33
#